data_AF-A0A2X1QZK8-F1
#
_entry.id   AF-A0A2X1QZK8-F1
#
_cell.length_a   1.000
_cell.length_b   1.000
_cell.length_c   1.000
_cell.angle_alpha   90.00
_cell.angle_beta   90.00
_cell.angle_gamma   90.00
#
_symmetry.space_group_name_H-M   'P 1'
#
loop_
_entity.id
_entity.type
_entity.pdbx_description
1 polymer ?
#
loop_
_entity_poly.entity_id
_entity_poly.type
_entity_poly.pdbx_seq_one_letter_code
_entity_poly.pdbx_strand_id
1 'polypeptide(L)'
;MSRKQLALLEPTLVRQALLDAVKKLSPMVQWRNPVMFIVWVGSLLTTLLAIAMAGGALTGSATFTAAVSIWLWFTVLFANFAEAMAEGRSKAQANSLKGVKKTAFARKLRAPQHDAPVDHVPAEDLRKGDVVLVEAGDIIPCDGEVIEGGASVDESAITGESAPVIRESGGDFASVTGGTRILSDWLVIRCSVNPGETFLDRMIAMVEGAQRRKTPNEIALTILLIALTLVFLLATATIWPFSAWSGNAVSVTVLVALLVCLIPTTIGGLLSAIGVAGMSRMLGANVIATSGRAVEAAGDVDVLLLDKTGTITLGNRQASAFLPARGVEERTLADAAQLSSLADETPEGAASWCWRNSALICANAICSRCTPPLSPLPRKRG
;
A
#
# COMPACT_ATOMS: atom_id res chain seq x y z
N MET A 1 20.09 11.75 11.83
CA MET A 1 19.26 10.52 11.71
C MET A 1 17.84 10.96 11.36
N SER A 2 17.33 10.52 10.21
CA SER A 2 16.14 11.10 9.57
C SER A 2 14.83 10.72 10.27
N ARG A 3 13.89 11.67 10.33
CA ARG A 3 12.52 11.59 10.90
C ARG A 3 11.76 10.29 10.59
N LYS A 4 12.09 9.58 9.51
CA LYS A 4 11.48 8.29 9.12
C LYS A 4 11.74 7.12 10.10
N GLN A 5 12.86 7.11 10.84
CA GLN A 5 13.16 6.00 11.77
C GLN A 5 12.34 6.05 13.07
N LEU A 6 11.89 7.24 13.49
CA LEU A 6 11.05 7.44 14.69
C LEU A 6 9.61 6.91 14.52
N ALA A 7 9.17 6.66 13.28
CA ALA A 7 7.83 6.12 13.00
C ALA A 7 7.71 4.60 13.30
N LEU A 8 8.83 3.86 13.40
CA LEU A 8 8.80 2.41 13.65
C LEU A 8 8.37 2.04 15.06
N LEU A 9 8.55 2.94 16.02
CA LEU A 9 8.24 2.74 17.44
C LEU A 9 7.30 3.84 17.94
N GLU A 10 6.38 4.28 17.08
CA GLU A 10 5.40 5.26 17.51
C GLU A 10 4.56 4.67 18.66
N PRO A 11 4.52 5.31 19.84
CA PRO A 11 4.02 4.68 21.06
C PRO A 11 2.53 4.32 20.98
N THR A 12 1.77 5.04 20.15
CA THR A 12 0.36 4.73 19.83
C THR A 12 0.23 3.43 19.03
N LEU A 13 1.06 3.26 17.99
CA LEU A 13 1.10 2.05 17.15
C LEU A 13 1.51 0.82 17.97
N VAL A 14 2.56 0.95 18.78
CA VAL A 14 3.04 -0.15 19.64
C VAL A 14 1.98 -0.54 20.67
N ARG A 15 1.30 0.43 21.30
CA ARG A 15 0.23 0.16 22.25
C ARG A 15 -0.95 -0.57 21.60
N GLN A 16 -1.36 -0.16 20.40
CA GLN A 16 -2.41 -0.85 19.66
C GLN A 16 -1.99 -2.27 19.26
N ALA A 17 -0.76 -2.44 18.77
CA ALA A 17 -0.23 -3.75 18.41
C ALA A 17 -0.15 -4.70 19.61
N LEU A 18 0.20 -4.21 20.80
CA LEU A 18 0.16 -5.01 22.04
C LEU A 18 -1.25 -5.47 22.39
N LEU A 19 -2.25 -4.58 22.30
CA LEU A 19 -3.65 -4.94 22.56
C LEU A 19 -4.15 -5.96 21.54
N ASP A 20 -3.82 -5.78 20.27
CA ASP A 20 -4.23 -6.70 19.21
C ASP A 20 -3.50 -8.05 19.30
N ALA A 21 -2.24 -8.07 19.73
CA ALA A 21 -1.51 -9.31 20.01
C ALA A 21 -2.21 -10.16 21.08
N VAL A 22 -2.75 -9.50 22.11
CA VAL A 22 -3.53 -10.16 23.17
C VAL A 22 -4.88 -10.65 22.62
N LYS A 23 -5.58 -9.88 21.79
CA LYS A 23 -6.84 -10.35 21.16
C LYS A 23 -6.62 -11.56 20.25
N LYS A 24 -5.47 -11.61 19.56
CA LYS A 24 -5.06 -12.73 18.70
C LYS A 24 -4.68 -14.01 19.47
N LEU A 25 -4.65 -13.99 20.81
CA LEU A 25 -4.53 -15.23 21.63
C LEU A 25 -5.75 -16.14 21.56
N SER A 26 -6.86 -15.69 20.96
CA SER A 26 -8.05 -16.53 20.83
C SER A 26 -7.77 -17.78 19.98
N PRO A 27 -8.28 -18.97 20.37
CA PRO A 27 -8.00 -20.23 19.68
C PRO A 27 -8.50 -20.22 18.23
N MET A 28 -9.58 -19.48 17.96
CA MET A 28 -10.16 -19.32 16.62
C MET A 28 -9.21 -18.65 15.63
N VAL A 29 -8.33 -17.76 16.11
CA VAL A 29 -7.31 -17.10 15.29
C VAL A 29 -6.10 -18.03 15.12
N GLN A 30 -5.64 -18.65 16.21
CA GLN A 30 -4.45 -19.50 16.20
C GLN A 30 -4.59 -20.74 15.34
N TRP A 31 -5.78 -21.34 15.24
CA TRP A 31 -6.01 -22.54 14.41
C TRP A 31 -5.62 -22.36 12.93
N ARG A 32 -5.64 -21.13 12.41
CA ARG A 32 -5.23 -20.84 11.03
C ARG A 32 -3.71 -20.93 10.82
N ASN A 33 -2.93 -20.89 11.89
CA ASN A 33 -1.47 -21.07 11.89
C ASN A 33 -1.11 -22.35 12.66
N PRO A 34 -0.94 -23.49 11.98
CA PRO A 34 -0.78 -24.79 12.66
C PRO A 34 0.47 -24.85 13.55
N VAL A 35 1.54 -24.15 13.17
CA VAL A 35 2.79 -24.07 13.94
C VAL A 35 2.55 -23.37 15.28
N MET A 36 1.98 -22.16 15.24
CA MET A 36 1.73 -21.38 16.45
C MET A 36 0.60 -21.96 17.29
N PHE A 37 -0.36 -22.66 16.67
CA PHE A 37 -1.40 -23.38 17.38
C PHE A 37 -0.84 -24.46 18.31
N ILE A 38 0.17 -25.23 17.87
CA ILE A 38 0.81 -26.24 18.73
C ILE A 38 1.52 -25.59 19.90
N VAL A 39 2.20 -24.47 19.68
CA VAL A 39 2.82 -23.69 20.78
C VAL A 39 1.74 -23.22 21.76
N TRP A 40 0.62 -22.70 21.28
CA TRP A 40 -0.50 -22.26 22.11
C TRP A 40 -1.10 -23.41 22.94
N VAL A 41 -1.31 -24.59 22.34
CA VAL A 41 -1.77 -25.79 23.06
C VAL A 41 -0.74 -26.23 24.10
N GLY A 42 0.55 -26.20 23.76
CA GLY A 42 1.65 -26.48 24.69
C GLY A 42 1.69 -25.50 25.87
N SER A 43 1.53 -24.20 25.62
CA SER A 43 1.42 -23.16 26.66
C SER A 43 0.24 -23.41 27.58
N LEU A 44 -0.94 -23.70 27.02
CA LEU A 44 -2.13 -23.99 27.80
C LEU A 44 -1.94 -25.23 28.68
N LEU A 45 -1.46 -26.33 28.10
CA LEU A 45 -1.21 -27.57 28.81
C LEU A 45 -0.19 -27.37 29.95
N THR A 46 0.94 -26.72 29.68
CA THR A 46 1.97 -26.49 30.69
C THR A 46 1.50 -25.54 31.80
N THR A 47 0.68 -24.52 31.49
CA THR A 47 0.04 -23.69 32.51
C THR A 47 -0.92 -24.50 33.39
N LEU A 48 -1.75 -25.37 32.80
CA LEU A 48 -2.64 -26.24 33.58
C LEU A 48 -1.86 -27.21 34.48
N LEU A 49 -0.77 -27.79 33.97
CA LEU A 49 0.14 -28.63 34.76
C LEU A 49 0.79 -27.85 35.91
N ALA A 50 1.24 -26.62 35.67
CA ALA A 50 1.82 -25.77 36.71
C ALA A 50 0.82 -25.48 37.84
N ILE A 51 -0.44 -25.17 37.49
CA ILE A 51 -1.51 -24.92 38.46
C ILE A 51 -1.83 -26.20 39.25
N ALA A 52 -1.94 -27.34 38.57
CA ALA A 52 -2.22 -28.62 39.22
C ALA A 52 -1.08 -29.07 40.16
N MET A 53 0.18 -28.85 39.77
CA MET A 53 1.35 -29.11 40.63
C MET A 53 1.41 -28.16 41.82
N ALA A 54 1.10 -26.88 41.63
CA ALA A 54 1.03 -25.90 42.71
C ALA A 54 -0.10 -26.21 43.71
N GLY A 55 -1.22 -26.74 43.21
CA GLY A 55 -2.35 -27.21 44.03
C GLY A 55 -2.15 -28.58 44.67
N GLY A 56 -1.01 -29.24 44.47
CA GLY A 56 -0.70 -30.55 45.04
C GLY A 56 -1.37 -31.76 44.37
N ALA A 57 -2.07 -31.56 43.25
CA ALA A 57 -2.74 -32.64 42.51
C ALA A 57 -1.77 -33.49 41.67
N LEU A 58 -0.59 -32.95 41.33
CA LEU A 58 0.45 -33.63 40.57
C LEU A 58 1.81 -33.46 41.24
N THR A 59 2.67 -34.48 41.11
CA THR A 59 4.05 -34.43 41.58
C THR A 59 4.94 -33.73 40.56
N GLY A 60 5.78 -32.78 41.01
CA GLY A 60 6.75 -32.12 40.14
C GLY A 60 7.15 -30.73 40.64
N SER A 61 8.05 -30.08 39.90
CA SER A 61 8.42 -28.69 40.17
C SER A 61 7.42 -27.74 39.50
N ALA A 62 6.52 -27.18 40.32
CA ALA A 62 5.56 -26.17 39.86
C ALA A 62 6.27 -24.90 39.37
N THR A 63 7.37 -24.49 40.02
CA THR A 63 8.15 -23.30 39.66
C THR A 63 8.81 -23.44 38.29
N PHE A 64 9.42 -24.60 38.01
CA PHE A 64 10.00 -24.90 36.71
C PHE A 64 8.93 -24.92 35.61
N THR A 65 7.81 -25.61 35.85
CA THR A 65 6.71 -25.71 34.87
C THR A 65 6.06 -24.36 34.60
N ALA A 66 5.88 -23.53 35.63
CA ALA A 66 5.40 -22.16 35.48
C ALA A 66 6.36 -21.32 34.64
N ALA A 67 7.67 -21.37 34.90
CA ALA A 67 8.68 -20.64 34.15
C ALA A 67 8.68 -21.02 32.66
N VAL A 68 8.59 -22.32 32.34
CA VAL A 68 8.44 -22.79 30.95
C VAL A 68 7.16 -22.23 30.34
N SER A 69 6.02 -22.35 31.01
CA SER A 69 4.74 -21.86 30.46
C SER A 69 4.74 -20.35 30.19
N ILE A 70 5.39 -19.54 31.03
CA ILE A 70 5.55 -18.10 30.83
C ILE A 70 6.30 -17.80 29.53
N TRP A 71 7.41 -18.51 29.30
CA TRP A 71 8.18 -18.36 28.05
C TRP A 71 7.41 -18.81 26.82
N LEU A 72 6.63 -19.90 26.93
CA LEU A 72 5.79 -20.37 25.81
C LEU A 72 4.69 -19.34 25.48
N TRP A 73 4.04 -18.75 26.49
CA TRP A 73 3.09 -17.64 26.27
C TRP A 73 3.77 -16.42 25.67
N PHE A 74 4.98 -16.09 26.12
CA PHE A 74 5.77 -15.01 25.53
C PHE A 74 6.07 -15.28 24.06
N THR A 75 6.42 -16.51 23.66
CA THR A 75 6.64 -16.88 22.26
C THR A 75 5.38 -16.65 21.39
N VAL A 76 4.20 -17.04 21.88
CA VAL A 76 2.94 -16.81 21.17
C VAL A 76 2.62 -15.32 21.05
N LEU A 77 2.76 -14.58 22.16
CA LEU A 77 2.53 -13.13 22.19
C LEU A 77 3.50 -12.38 21.26
N PHE A 78 4.76 -12.78 21.22
CA PHE A 78 5.76 -12.18 20.36
C PHE A 78 5.43 -12.36 18.87
N ALA A 79 5.01 -13.56 18.46
CA ALA A 79 4.56 -13.81 17.09
C ALA A 79 3.34 -12.96 16.73
N ASN A 80 2.31 -12.94 17.60
CA ASN A 80 1.11 -12.15 17.39
C ASN A 80 1.41 -10.64 17.33
N PHE A 81 2.35 -10.18 18.15
CA PHE A 81 2.80 -8.78 18.18
C PHE A 81 3.51 -8.40 16.88
N ALA A 82 4.40 -9.25 16.36
CA ALA A 82 5.07 -8.99 15.08
C ALA A 82 4.05 -8.87 13.93
N GLU A 83 3.03 -9.72 13.90
CA GLU A 83 1.95 -9.64 12.92
C GLU A 83 1.10 -8.37 13.09
N ALA A 84 0.71 -8.04 14.32
CA ALA A 84 -0.07 -6.84 14.63
C ALA A 84 0.68 -5.55 14.29
N MET A 85 2.00 -5.50 14.53
CA MET A 85 2.86 -4.39 14.14
C MET A 85 2.88 -4.19 12.62
N ALA A 86 3.01 -5.28 11.86
CA ALA A 86 3.00 -5.21 10.39
C ALA A 86 1.64 -4.74 9.85
N GLU A 87 0.53 -5.24 10.40
CA GLU A 87 -0.82 -4.83 10.04
C GLU A 87 -1.12 -3.38 10.42
N GLY A 88 -0.74 -2.95 11.63
CA GLY A 88 -1.02 -1.62 12.15
C GLY A 88 -0.41 -0.53 11.25
N ARG A 89 0.82 -0.76 10.76
CA ARG A 89 1.48 0.13 9.80
C ARG A 89 0.70 0.23 8.48
N SER A 90 0.23 -0.91 7.97
CA SER A 90 -0.56 -0.94 6.74
C SER A 90 -1.88 -0.18 6.95
N LYS A 91 -2.61 -0.47 8.03
CA LYS A 91 -3.87 0.20 8.38
C LYS A 91 -3.72 1.71 8.56
N ALA A 92 -2.63 2.19 9.16
CA ALA A 92 -2.38 3.63 9.31
C ALA A 92 -2.35 4.36 7.96
N GLN A 93 -1.74 3.76 6.94
CA GLN A 93 -1.68 4.29 5.59
C GLN A 93 -3.04 4.22 4.87
N ALA A 94 -3.82 3.14 5.06
CA ALA A 94 -5.21 3.08 4.58
C ALA A 94 -6.09 4.15 5.22
N ASN A 95 -5.94 4.37 6.53
CA ASN A 95 -6.75 5.32 7.27
C ASN A 95 -6.50 6.77 6.84
N SER A 96 -5.27 7.14 6.45
CA SER A 96 -5.01 8.47 5.89
C SER A 96 -5.74 8.65 4.54
N LEU A 97 -5.75 7.62 3.69
CA LEU A 97 -6.49 7.63 2.42
C LEU A 97 -8.02 7.70 2.66
N LYS A 98 -8.54 6.94 3.63
CA LYS A 98 -9.95 7.03 4.04
C LYS A 98 -10.35 8.40 4.57
N GLY A 99 -9.42 9.12 5.21
CA GLY A 99 -9.65 10.47 5.70
C GLY A 99 -10.04 11.45 4.59
N VAL A 100 -9.48 11.28 3.39
CA VAL A 100 -9.79 12.11 2.20
C VAL A 100 -11.23 11.91 1.72
N LYS A 101 -11.78 10.69 1.87
CA LYS A 101 -13.14 10.35 1.39
C LYS A 101 -14.26 10.96 2.24
N LYS A 102 -14.03 11.13 3.54
CA LYS A 102 -15.11 11.45 4.52
C LYS A 102 -15.69 12.87 4.43
N THR A 103 -15.19 13.73 3.55
CA THR A 103 -15.55 15.16 3.54
C THR A 103 -16.05 15.70 2.20
N ALA A 104 -16.28 14.87 1.18
CA ALA A 104 -16.67 15.36 -0.14
C ALA A 104 -18.20 15.41 -0.30
N PHE A 105 -18.75 16.62 -0.36
CA PHE A 105 -20.02 16.87 -1.03
C PHE A 105 -19.74 17.06 -2.52
N ALA A 106 -20.65 16.58 -3.37
CA ALA A 106 -20.54 16.69 -4.81
C ALA A 106 -21.66 17.59 -5.37
N ARG A 107 -21.32 18.36 -6.39
CA ARG A 107 -22.25 19.20 -7.14
C ARG A 107 -22.70 18.44 -8.39
N LYS A 108 -23.80 17.70 -8.27
CA LYS A 108 -24.34 16.89 -9.36
C LYS A 108 -25.14 17.77 -10.32
N LEU A 109 -24.78 17.76 -11.59
CA LEU A 109 -25.50 18.47 -12.65
C LEU A 109 -26.65 17.61 -13.17
N ARG A 110 -27.81 18.22 -13.41
CA ARG A 110 -28.97 17.52 -14.01
C ARG A 110 -28.82 17.26 -15.51
N ALA A 111 -27.95 18.01 -16.18
CA ALA A 111 -27.62 17.85 -17.59
C ALA A 111 -26.09 17.90 -17.78
N PRO A 112 -25.52 17.28 -18.83
CA PRO A 112 -24.09 17.19 -19.04
C PRO A 112 -23.50 18.48 -19.63
N GLN A 113 -23.74 19.62 -18.98
CA GLN A 113 -23.33 20.95 -19.41
C GLN A 113 -22.99 21.79 -18.19
N HIS A 114 -21.99 22.67 -18.30
CA HIS A 114 -21.55 23.54 -17.21
C HIS A 114 -22.70 24.33 -16.54
N ASP A 115 -23.60 24.93 -17.32
CA ASP A 115 -24.64 25.84 -16.82
C ASP A 115 -25.92 25.12 -16.34
N ALA A 116 -25.90 23.80 -16.23
CA ALA A 116 -27.06 23.05 -15.78
C ALA A 116 -27.35 23.25 -14.27
N PRO A 117 -28.61 23.10 -13.83
CA PRO A 117 -28.93 23.16 -12.41
C PRO A 117 -28.15 22.12 -11.60
N VAL A 118 -27.59 22.57 -10.47
CA VAL A 118 -26.75 21.78 -9.56
C VAL A 118 -27.57 21.32 -8.36
N ASP A 119 -27.50 20.02 -8.06
CA ASP A 119 -27.96 19.43 -6.80
C ASP A 119 -26.75 19.06 -5.93
N HIS A 120 -26.78 19.43 -4.64
CA HIS A 120 -25.75 19.01 -3.69
C HIS A 120 -26.07 17.63 -3.14
N VAL A 121 -25.20 16.66 -3.44
CA VAL A 121 -25.35 15.27 -2.99
C VAL A 121 -24.09 14.80 -2.26
N PRO A 122 -24.18 13.90 -1.28
CA PRO A 122 -23.00 13.24 -0.73
C PRO A 122 -22.22 12.51 -1.84
N ALA A 123 -20.88 12.54 -1.80
CA ALA A 123 -20.07 11.84 -2.80
C ALA A 123 -20.31 10.31 -2.81
N GLU A 124 -20.76 9.74 -1.69
CA GLU A 124 -21.12 8.31 -1.59
C GLU A 124 -22.39 7.94 -2.38
N ASP A 125 -23.23 8.92 -2.70
CA ASP A 125 -24.47 8.72 -3.47
C ASP A 125 -24.24 8.85 -4.98
N LEU A 126 -23.06 9.31 -5.41
CA LEU A 126 -22.69 9.32 -6.81
C LEU A 126 -22.67 7.89 -7.38
N ARG A 127 -23.16 7.74 -8.60
CA ARG A 127 -23.14 6.47 -9.34
C ARG A 127 -22.49 6.67 -10.69
N LYS A 128 -22.07 5.56 -11.31
CA LYS A 128 -21.55 5.58 -12.68
C LYS A 128 -22.56 6.25 -13.63
N GLY A 129 -22.08 7.19 -14.43
CA GLY A 129 -22.88 7.97 -15.37
C GLY A 129 -23.38 9.31 -14.83
N ASP A 130 -23.30 9.54 -13.52
CA ASP A 130 -23.59 10.87 -12.96
C ASP A 130 -22.58 11.91 -13.45
N VAL A 131 -23.05 13.15 -13.58
CA VAL A 131 -22.22 14.28 -14.01
C VAL A 131 -22.06 15.24 -12.84
N VAL A 132 -20.82 15.63 -12.57
CA VAL A 132 -20.47 16.51 -11.46
C VAL A 132 -19.66 17.71 -11.93
N LEU A 133 -19.96 18.88 -11.37
CA LEU A 133 -19.17 20.09 -11.54
C LEU A 133 -18.15 20.19 -10.40
N VAL A 134 -16.90 20.46 -10.74
CA VAL A 134 -15.82 20.67 -9.76
C VAL A 134 -15.03 21.92 -10.14
N GLU A 135 -14.81 22.82 -9.20
CA GLU A 135 -14.13 24.11 -9.42
C GLU A 135 -12.84 24.24 -8.61
N ALA A 136 -12.05 25.27 -8.91
CA ALA A 136 -10.87 25.72 -8.17
C ALA A 136 -11.02 25.58 -6.64
N GLY A 137 -10.20 24.71 -6.04
CA GLY A 137 -10.16 24.46 -4.60
C GLY A 137 -10.90 23.21 -4.12
N ASP A 138 -11.80 22.66 -4.95
CA ASP A 138 -12.54 21.45 -4.61
C ASP A 138 -11.71 20.17 -4.77
N ILE A 139 -12.14 19.13 -4.06
CA ILE A 139 -11.64 17.77 -4.21
C ILE A 139 -12.56 17.03 -5.19
N ILE A 140 -11.97 16.33 -6.16
CA ILE A 140 -12.71 15.53 -7.13
C ILE A 140 -13.43 14.39 -6.38
N PRO A 141 -14.77 14.28 -6.45
CA PRO A 141 -15.52 13.39 -5.56
C PRO A 141 -15.52 11.91 -6.00
N CYS A 142 -15.27 11.63 -7.28
CA CYS A 142 -15.28 10.28 -7.86
C CYS A 142 -14.35 10.20 -9.06
N ASP A 143 -13.83 9.02 -9.39
CA ASP A 143 -13.11 8.81 -10.65
C ASP A 143 -14.06 8.99 -11.84
N GLY A 144 -13.54 9.53 -12.93
CA GLY A 144 -14.35 9.86 -14.08
C GLY A 144 -13.54 10.33 -15.28
N GLU A 145 -14.28 10.77 -16.30
CA GLU A 145 -13.74 11.42 -17.48
C GLU A 145 -14.27 12.85 -17.58
N VAL A 146 -13.39 13.79 -17.92
CA VAL A 146 -13.73 15.18 -18.21
C VAL A 146 -14.51 15.22 -19.52
N ILE A 147 -15.74 15.72 -19.45
CA ILE A 147 -16.60 15.89 -20.63
C ILE A 147 -16.62 17.34 -21.12
N GLU A 148 -16.30 18.31 -20.25
CA GLU A 148 -16.24 19.73 -20.59
C GLU A 148 -15.26 20.45 -19.64
N GLY A 149 -14.55 21.45 -20.16
CA GLY A 149 -13.60 22.26 -19.41
C GLY A 149 -12.15 21.73 -19.43
N GLY A 150 -11.27 22.50 -18.79
CA GLY A 150 -9.84 22.19 -18.67
C GLY A 150 -9.26 22.88 -17.45
N ALA A 151 -8.51 22.14 -16.63
CA ALA A 151 -8.03 22.61 -15.34
C ALA A 151 -6.71 21.94 -14.95
N SER A 152 -5.96 22.61 -14.07
CA SER A 152 -4.81 22.00 -13.38
C SER A 152 -5.26 21.27 -12.11
N VAL A 153 -4.75 20.05 -11.92
CA VAL A 153 -5.11 19.14 -10.82
C VAL A 153 -3.86 18.74 -10.04
N ASP A 154 -3.95 18.81 -8.72
CA ASP A 154 -2.98 18.29 -7.78
C ASP A 154 -3.28 16.82 -7.46
N GLU A 155 -2.47 15.93 -8.03
CA GLU A 155 -2.55 14.48 -7.81
C GLU A 155 -1.60 13.98 -6.70
N SER A 156 -1.02 14.89 -5.90
CA SER A 156 -0.03 14.55 -4.86
C SER A 156 -0.54 13.57 -3.81
N ALA A 157 -1.85 13.55 -3.56
CA ALA A 157 -2.49 12.60 -2.64
C ALA A 157 -2.32 11.13 -3.09
N ILE A 158 -2.09 10.90 -4.39
CA ILE A 158 -2.02 9.58 -5.00
C ILE A 158 -0.61 9.29 -5.52
N THR A 159 -0.04 10.22 -6.29
CA THR A 159 1.27 10.03 -6.92
C THR A 159 2.42 10.39 -5.98
N GLY A 160 2.17 11.19 -4.94
CA GLY A 160 3.20 11.75 -4.07
C GLY A 160 4.05 12.85 -4.72
N GLU A 161 3.76 13.22 -5.96
CA GLU A 161 4.44 14.29 -6.69
C GLU A 161 3.65 15.60 -6.56
N SER A 162 4.33 16.70 -6.27
CA SER A 162 3.70 18.02 -6.06
C SER A 162 3.52 18.84 -7.34
N ALA A 163 3.87 18.29 -8.50
CA ALA A 163 3.72 18.98 -9.77
C ALA A 163 2.25 18.88 -10.25
N PRO A 164 1.61 20.01 -10.61
CA PRO A 164 0.24 19.98 -11.11
C PRO A 164 0.16 19.37 -12.50
N VAL A 165 -0.90 18.61 -12.75
CA VAL A 165 -1.17 17.92 -14.03
C VAL A 165 -2.38 18.56 -14.69
N ILE A 166 -2.34 18.78 -16.01
CA ILE A 166 -3.46 19.34 -16.77
C ILE A 166 -4.43 18.22 -17.15
N ARG A 167 -5.72 18.46 -16.95
CA ARG A 167 -6.83 17.57 -17.32
C ARG A 167 -7.83 18.36 -18.15
N GLU A 168 -8.18 17.85 -19.33
CA GLU A 168 -9.05 18.54 -20.30
C GLU A 168 -9.93 17.55 -21.07
N SER A 169 -11.06 18.02 -21.58
CA SER A 169 -11.98 17.22 -22.40
C SER A 169 -11.39 16.88 -23.77
N GLY A 170 -11.72 15.69 -24.32
CA GLY A 170 -11.54 15.40 -25.75
C GLY A 170 -10.17 14.82 -26.15
N GLY A 171 -9.38 14.30 -25.21
CA GLY A 171 -8.11 13.62 -25.50
C GLY A 171 -7.67 12.64 -24.40
N ASP A 172 -6.42 12.18 -24.48
CA ASP A 172 -5.84 11.21 -23.54
C ASP A 172 -5.73 11.74 -22.10
N PHE A 173 -5.88 13.06 -21.90
CA PHE A 173 -5.83 13.73 -20.59
C PHE A 173 -7.19 13.87 -19.91
N ALA A 174 -8.26 13.28 -20.47
CA ALA A 174 -9.61 13.39 -19.92
C ALA A 174 -9.83 12.58 -18.64
N SER A 175 -8.99 11.59 -18.33
CA SER A 175 -9.17 10.76 -17.12
C SER A 175 -8.82 11.53 -15.85
N VAL A 176 -9.73 11.56 -14.87
CA VAL A 176 -9.51 12.17 -13.55
C VAL A 176 -9.75 11.17 -12.43
N THR A 177 -8.98 11.32 -11.35
CA THR A 177 -9.05 10.42 -10.20
C THR A 177 -9.69 11.11 -9.00
N GLY A 178 -10.62 10.42 -8.32
CA GLY A 178 -11.25 10.91 -7.11
C GLY A 178 -10.26 11.07 -5.96
N GLY A 179 -10.44 12.13 -5.17
CA GLY A 179 -9.58 12.49 -4.04
C GLY A 179 -8.41 13.42 -4.38
N THR A 180 -8.18 13.72 -5.66
CA THR A 180 -7.24 14.76 -6.10
C THR A 180 -7.91 16.14 -6.00
N ARG A 181 -7.12 17.21 -6.00
CA ARG A 181 -7.63 18.59 -5.82
C ARG A 181 -7.50 19.38 -7.11
N ILE A 182 -8.57 20.07 -7.51
CA ILE A 182 -8.49 21.04 -8.61
C ILE A 182 -7.83 22.33 -8.09
N LEU A 183 -6.88 22.86 -8.85
CA LEU A 183 -6.12 24.07 -8.53
C LEU A 183 -6.56 25.30 -9.32
N SER A 184 -7.00 25.11 -10.57
CA SER A 184 -7.45 26.20 -11.45
C SER A 184 -8.77 25.86 -12.13
N ASP A 185 -9.47 26.90 -12.59
CA ASP A 185 -10.62 26.79 -13.49
C ASP A 185 -11.73 25.85 -12.97
N TRP A 186 -12.34 25.07 -13.86
CA TRP A 186 -13.42 24.14 -13.57
C TRP A 186 -13.40 22.94 -14.52
N LEU A 187 -13.97 21.82 -14.06
CA LEU A 187 -14.18 20.61 -14.85
C LEU A 187 -15.62 20.11 -14.67
N VAL A 188 -16.24 19.71 -15.77
CA VAL A 188 -17.43 18.87 -15.75
C VAL A 188 -17.00 17.44 -15.98
N ILE A 189 -17.25 16.57 -15.01
CA ILE A 189 -16.74 15.20 -14.98
C ILE A 189 -17.91 14.23 -14.98
N ARG A 190 -17.83 13.19 -15.81
CA ARG A 190 -18.75 12.05 -15.77
C ARG A 190 -18.14 10.92 -14.95
N CYS A 191 -18.83 10.50 -13.89
CA CYS A 191 -18.39 9.38 -13.05
C CYS A 191 -18.31 8.09 -13.87
N SER A 192 -17.14 7.43 -13.86
CA SER A 192 -16.89 6.20 -14.63
C SER A 192 -17.05 4.93 -13.81
N VAL A 193 -17.02 5.05 -12.48
CA VAL A 193 -17.03 3.95 -11.50
C VAL A 193 -18.15 4.12 -10.47
N ASN A 194 -18.55 3.01 -9.84
CA ASN A 194 -19.48 3.04 -8.71
C ASN A 194 -18.74 3.23 -7.37
N PRO A 195 -19.44 3.61 -6.29
CA PRO A 195 -18.85 3.62 -4.96
C PRO A 195 -18.34 2.23 -4.57
N GLY A 196 -17.16 2.18 -3.95
CA GLY A 196 -16.47 0.92 -3.66
C GLY A 196 -15.53 0.46 -4.78
N GLU A 197 -15.66 1.00 -5.99
CA GLU A 197 -14.80 0.71 -7.13
C GLU A 197 -13.82 1.84 -7.47
N THR A 198 -13.87 2.96 -6.73
CA THR A 198 -12.96 4.10 -6.94
C THR A 198 -11.50 3.71 -6.74
N PHE A 199 -10.58 4.48 -7.30
CA PHE A 199 -9.15 4.27 -7.20
C PHE A 199 -8.69 4.25 -5.74
N LEU A 200 -9.19 5.20 -4.93
CA LEU A 200 -8.96 5.21 -3.49
C LEU A 200 -9.55 3.97 -2.80
N ASP A 201 -10.76 3.53 -3.15
CA ASP A 201 -11.35 2.31 -2.58
C ASP A 201 -10.54 1.06 -2.95
N ARG A 202 -9.97 0.98 -4.16
CA ARG A 202 -9.06 -0.10 -4.57
C ARG A 202 -7.76 -0.08 -3.76
N MET A 203 -7.17 1.10 -3.54
CA MET A 203 -6.00 1.24 -2.66
C MET A 203 -6.31 0.83 -1.22
N ILE A 204 -7.46 1.25 -0.70
CA ILE A 204 -7.94 0.89 0.64
C ILE A 204 -8.13 -0.62 0.74
N ALA A 205 -8.86 -1.25 -0.19
CA ALA A 205 -9.14 -2.68 -0.18
C ALA A 205 -7.87 -3.53 -0.21
N MET A 206 -6.85 -3.07 -0.96
CA MET A 206 -5.53 -3.70 -1.00
C MET A 206 -4.82 -3.64 0.34
N VAL A 207 -4.83 -2.48 1.00
CA VAL A 207 -4.15 -2.26 2.27
C VAL A 207 -4.88 -2.93 3.44
N GLU A 208 -6.21 -2.95 3.43
CA GLU A 208 -7.03 -3.62 4.42
C GLU A 208 -7.04 -5.16 4.26
N GLY A 209 -6.39 -5.67 3.21
CA GLY A 209 -6.12 -7.10 3.06
C GLY A 209 -7.35 -7.96 2.80
N ALA A 210 -8.47 -7.36 2.39
CA ALA A 210 -9.77 -8.04 2.27
C ALA A 210 -9.76 -9.21 1.26
N GLN A 211 -8.71 -9.37 0.45
CA GLN A 211 -8.55 -10.50 -0.48
C GLN A 211 -7.12 -11.04 -0.57
N ARG A 212 -6.29 -10.93 0.48
CA ARG A 212 -4.95 -11.54 0.42
C ARG A 212 -5.06 -13.07 0.47
N ARG A 213 -4.85 -13.70 -0.69
CA ARG A 213 -4.52 -15.13 -0.76
C ARG A 213 -3.04 -15.31 -0.41
N LYS A 214 -2.71 -16.43 0.24
CA LYS A 214 -1.32 -16.84 0.45
C LYS A 214 -0.63 -16.97 -0.90
N THR A 215 0.60 -16.50 -0.97
CA THR A 215 1.40 -16.57 -2.20
C THR A 215 1.95 -17.99 -2.43
N PRO A 216 2.39 -18.34 -3.64
CA PRO A 216 2.96 -19.66 -3.91
C PRO A 216 4.13 -20.01 -2.99
N ASN A 217 5.06 -19.07 -2.73
CA ASN A 217 6.19 -19.30 -1.83
C ASN A 217 5.73 -19.43 -0.38
N GLU A 218 4.75 -18.63 0.06
CA GLU A 218 4.15 -18.75 1.39
C GLU A 218 3.48 -20.11 1.60
N ILE A 219 2.78 -20.63 0.58
CA ILE A 219 2.17 -21.97 0.61
C ILE A 219 3.24 -23.06 0.65
N ALA A 220 4.25 -23.00 -0.22
CA ALA A 220 5.32 -23.98 -0.28
C ALA A 220 6.07 -24.08 1.07
N LEU A 221 6.42 -22.94 1.65
CA LEU A 221 7.04 -22.90 2.97
C LEU A 221 6.09 -23.42 4.05
N THR A 222 4.81 -23.06 4.01
CA THR A 222 3.82 -23.57 4.98
C THR A 222 3.74 -25.10 4.94
N ILE A 223 3.76 -25.73 3.76
CA ILE A 223 3.75 -27.20 3.62
C ILE A 223 4.99 -27.81 4.28
N LEU A 224 6.18 -27.25 4.03
CA LEU A 224 7.42 -27.70 4.64
C LEU A 224 7.39 -27.56 6.18
N LEU A 225 6.90 -26.43 6.69
CA LEU A 225 6.78 -26.18 8.12
C LEU A 225 5.82 -27.17 8.78
N ILE A 226 4.68 -27.48 8.13
CA ILE A 226 3.74 -28.50 8.61
C ILE A 226 4.40 -29.87 8.65
N ALA A 227 5.12 -30.27 7.59
CA ALA A 227 5.80 -31.55 7.52
C ALA A 227 6.85 -31.71 8.64
N LEU A 228 7.71 -30.70 8.84
CA LEU A 228 8.71 -30.69 9.92
C LEU A 228 8.04 -30.74 11.30
N THR A 229 6.98 -29.98 11.49
CA THR A 229 6.22 -29.94 12.74
C THR A 229 5.62 -31.31 13.06
N LEU A 230 5.10 -32.03 12.06
CA LEU A 230 4.58 -33.38 12.23
C LEU A 230 5.69 -34.38 12.58
N VAL A 231 6.86 -34.27 11.94
CA VAL A 231 8.04 -35.09 12.27
C VAL A 231 8.47 -34.86 13.72
N PHE A 232 8.60 -33.60 14.16
CA PHE A 232 8.99 -33.29 15.54
C PHE A 232 7.92 -33.67 16.57
N LEU A 233 6.64 -33.54 16.22
CA LEU A 233 5.55 -33.99 17.07
C LEU A 233 5.64 -35.50 17.30
N LEU A 234 5.81 -36.30 16.25
CA LEU A 234 5.97 -37.75 16.36
C LEU A 234 7.24 -38.12 17.12
N ALA A 235 8.37 -37.45 16.83
CA ALA A 235 9.64 -37.70 17.51
C ALA A 235 9.54 -37.42 19.02
N THR A 236 8.97 -36.28 19.42
CA THR A 236 8.84 -35.92 20.84
C THR A 236 7.77 -36.73 21.56
N ALA A 237 6.65 -37.06 20.91
CA ALA A 237 5.61 -37.89 21.49
C ALA A 237 6.10 -39.34 21.74
N THR A 238 6.97 -39.87 20.87
CA THR A 238 7.53 -41.23 21.03
C THR A 238 8.65 -41.31 22.07
N ILE A 239 9.29 -40.19 22.45
CA ILE A 239 10.26 -40.19 23.57
C ILE A 239 9.61 -40.59 24.89
N TRP A 240 8.33 -40.24 25.11
CA TRP A 240 7.64 -40.59 26.35
C TRP A 240 7.59 -42.11 26.61
N PRO A 241 7.03 -42.96 25.71
CA PRO A 241 6.99 -44.40 25.95
C PRO A 241 8.39 -45.04 26.02
N PHE A 242 9.37 -44.55 25.25
CA PHE A 242 10.74 -45.07 25.31
C PHE A 242 11.43 -44.77 26.64
N SER A 243 11.29 -43.54 27.14
CA SER A 243 11.86 -43.15 28.44
C SER A 243 11.16 -43.80 29.63
N ALA A 244 9.84 -43.99 29.53
CA ALA A 244 9.06 -44.73 30.51
C ALA A 244 9.54 -46.18 30.60
N TRP A 245 9.84 -46.82 29.46
CA TRP A 245 10.39 -48.17 29.45
C TRP A 245 11.82 -48.24 30.04
N SER A 246 12.66 -47.22 29.83
CA SER A 246 14.02 -47.18 30.40
C SER A 246 14.08 -46.84 31.90
N GLY A 247 12.94 -46.58 32.55
CA GLY A 247 12.82 -46.48 34.01
C GLY A 247 12.38 -45.12 34.55
N ASN A 248 12.63 -44.02 33.84
CA ASN A 248 12.19 -42.68 34.24
C ASN A 248 11.59 -41.95 33.04
N ALA A 249 10.26 -41.83 33.03
CA ALA A 249 9.56 -41.10 31.98
C ALA A 249 9.96 -39.61 32.00
N VAL A 250 10.29 -39.06 30.84
CA VAL A 250 10.52 -37.63 30.69
C VAL A 250 9.22 -36.89 30.99
N SER A 251 9.28 -35.80 31.76
CA SER A 251 8.10 -35.03 32.12
C SER A 251 7.46 -34.39 30.87
N VAL A 252 6.13 -34.31 30.86
CA VAL A 252 5.37 -33.69 29.76
C VAL A 252 5.82 -32.25 29.52
N THR A 253 6.15 -31.51 30.58
CA THR A 253 6.70 -30.14 30.49
C THR A 253 7.98 -30.09 29.64
N VAL A 254 8.92 -31.02 29.86
CA VAL A 254 10.17 -31.07 29.10
C VAL A 254 9.92 -31.48 27.65
N LEU A 255 9.01 -32.42 27.40
CA LEU A 255 8.65 -32.82 26.03
C LEU A 255 7.99 -31.69 25.24
N VAL A 256 7.09 -30.93 25.87
CA VAL A 256 6.48 -29.74 25.26
C VAL A 256 7.54 -28.66 24.99
N ALA A 257 8.41 -28.38 25.96
CA ALA A 257 9.50 -27.42 25.78
C ALA A 257 10.43 -27.84 24.63
N LEU A 258 10.82 -29.12 24.57
CA LEU A 258 11.64 -29.68 23.50
C LEU A 258 10.94 -29.55 22.14
N LEU A 259 9.66 -29.91 22.05
CA LEU A 259 8.87 -29.79 20.83
C LEU A 259 8.84 -28.35 20.32
N VAL A 260 8.55 -27.38 21.19
CA VAL A 260 8.48 -25.96 20.81
C VAL A 260 9.85 -25.43 20.37
N CYS A 261 10.94 -25.88 20.99
CA CYS A 261 12.30 -25.50 20.58
C CYS A 261 12.72 -26.09 19.22
N LEU A 262 12.17 -27.25 18.83
CA LEU A 262 12.46 -27.90 17.55
C LEU A 262 11.59 -27.38 16.41
N ILE A 263 10.31 -27.08 16.70
CA ILE A 263 9.39 -26.53 15.72
C ILE A 263 9.95 -25.18 15.23
N PRO A 264 9.90 -24.89 13.91
CA PRO A 264 10.38 -23.64 13.32
C PRO A 264 9.46 -22.44 13.62
N THR A 265 9.28 -22.12 14.90
CA THR A 265 8.38 -21.09 15.43
C THR A 265 8.74 -19.69 14.95
N THR A 266 10.03 -19.40 14.78
CA THR A 266 10.51 -18.11 14.27
C THR A 266 9.94 -17.82 12.88
N ILE A 267 10.03 -18.79 11.97
CA ILE A 267 9.55 -18.61 10.59
C ILE A 267 8.02 -18.70 10.56
N GLY A 268 7.44 -19.68 11.26
CA GLY A 268 5.98 -19.88 11.30
C GLY A 268 5.20 -18.70 11.89
N GLY A 269 5.77 -17.98 12.85
CA GLY A 269 5.16 -16.79 13.43
C GLY A 269 5.37 -15.50 12.63
N LEU A 270 6.46 -15.40 11.85
CA LEU A 270 6.83 -14.16 11.16
C LEU A 270 6.44 -14.12 9.68
N LEU A 271 6.12 -15.27 9.07
CA LEU A 271 5.81 -15.36 7.63
C LEU A 271 4.72 -14.38 7.18
N SER A 272 3.60 -14.31 7.91
CA SER A 272 2.50 -13.40 7.63
C SER A 272 2.95 -11.93 7.70
N ALA A 273 3.71 -11.59 8.75
CA ALA A 273 4.22 -10.25 9.02
C ALA A 273 5.14 -9.76 7.90
N ILE A 274 6.02 -10.63 7.39
CA ILE A 274 6.93 -10.33 6.27
C ILE A 274 6.15 -9.88 5.04
N GLY A 275 5.12 -10.65 4.64
CA GLY A 275 4.34 -10.29 3.46
C GLY A 275 3.54 -8.99 3.62
N VAL A 276 2.98 -8.73 4.82
CA VAL A 276 2.25 -7.48 5.09
C VAL A 276 3.21 -6.28 5.04
N ALA A 277 4.38 -6.41 5.67
CA ALA A 277 5.41 -5.38 5.63
C ALA A 277 5.93 -5.13 4.19
N GLY A 278 6.08 -6.18 3.38
CA GLY A 278 6.46 -6.09 1.98
C GLY A 278 5.46 -5.27 1.14
N MET A 279 4.18 -5.55 1.28
CA MET A 279 3.12 -4.79 0.59
C MET A 279 3.11 -3.31 1.01
N SER A 280 3.28 -3.01 2.30
CA SER A 280 3.37 -1.62 2.78
C SER A 280 4.57 -0.87 2.17
N ARG A 281 5.69 -1.57 1.94
CA ARG A 281 6.86 -0.97 1.26
C ARG A 281 6.59 -0.67 -0.22
N MET A 282 5.88 -1.54 -0.93
CA MET A 282 5.50 -1.33 -2.33
C MET A 282 4.61 -0.10 -2.47
N LEU A 283 3.61 0.05 -1.59
CA LEU A 283 2.77 1.24 -1.58
C LEU A 283 3.56 2.51 -1.24
N GLY A 284 4.53 2.43 -0.32
CA GLY A 284 5.46 3.53 -0.03
C GLY A 284 6.42 3.87 -1.17
N ALA A 285 6.52 3.01 -2.19
CA ALA A 285 7.24 3.25 -3.44
C ALA A 285 6.29 3.64 -4.59
N ASN A 286 5.04 4.00 -4.27
CA ASN A 286 3.98 4.35 -5.22
C ASN A 286 3.66 3.24 -6.24
N VAL A 287 3.90 1.97 -5.88
CA VAL A 287 3.55 0.81 -6.71
C VAL A 287 2.32 0.12 -6.14
N ILE A 288 1.28 0.01 -6.96
CA ILE A 288 0.01 -0.64 -6.62
C ILE A 288 0.03 -2.06 -7.18
N ALA A 289 0.16 -3.05 -6.29
CA ALA A 289 0.17 -4.46 -6.66
C ALA A 289 -1.17 -5.13 -6.32
N THR A 290 -1.88 -5.64 -7.31
CA THR A 290 -3.21 -6.27 -7.13
C THR A 290 -3.22 -7.45 -6.16
N SER A 291 -2.07 -8.10 -5.94
CA SER A 291 -1.90 -9.17 -4.97
C SER A 291 -0.45 -9.32 -4.53
N GLY A 292 -0.22 -9.94 -3.37
CA GLY A 292 1.14 -10.32 -2.94
C GLY A 292 1.84 -11.28 -3.91
N ARG A 293 1.07 -12.08 -4.66
CA ARG A 293 1.61 -12.96 -5.71
C ARG A 293 2.31 -12.18 -6.82
N ALA A 294 1.77 -11.03 -7.21
CA ALA A 294 2.39 -10.18 -8.24
C ALA A 294 3.75 -9.65 -7.77
N VAL A 295 3.86 -9.28 -6.49
CA VAL A 295 5.12 -8.80 -5.89
C VAL A 295 6.16 -9.92 -5.82
N GLU A 296 5.77 -11.14 -5.44
CA GLU A 296 6.70 -12.28 -5.43
C GLU A 296 7.13 -12.66 -6.84
N ALA A 297 6.20 -12.72 -7.79
CA ALA A 297 6.52 -13.05 -9.17
C ALA A 297 7.48 -12.02 -9.79
N ALA A 298 7.34 -10.74 -9.46
CA ALA A 298 8.25 -9.69 -9.90
C ALA A 298 9.70 -9.90 -9.39
N GLY A 299 9.89 -10.61 -8.27
CA GLY A 299 11.20 -11.00 -7.77
C GLY A 299 11.86 -12.15 -8.52
N ASP A 300 11.08 -12.87 -9.34
CA ASP A 300 11.50 -14.03 -10.14
C ASP A 300 11.54 -13.68 -11.65
N VAL A 301 11.60 -12.38 -11.99
CA VAL A 301 11.68 -11.90 -13.37
C VAL A 301 13.13 -11.82 -13.82
N ASP A 302 13.47 -12.52 -14.91
CA ASP A 302 14.80 -12.47 -15.52
C ASP A 302 15.01 -11.27 -16.46
N VAL A 303 13.94 -10.83 -17.13
CA VAL A 303 13.99 -9.79 -18.16
C VAL A 303 12.90 -8.75 -17.92
N LEU A 304 13.32 -7.49 -17.71
CA LEU A 304 12.41 -6.35 -17.63
C LEU A 304 12.27 -5.71 -19.00
N LEU A 305 11.07 -5.78 -19.57
CA LEU A 305 10.71 -5.06 -20.79
C LEU A 305 10.03 -3.74 -20.40
N LEU A 306 10.60 -2.63 -20.84
CA LEU A 306 10.00 -1.32 -20.68
C LEU A 306 9.41 -0.87 -22.01
N ASP A 307 8.13 -0.52 -22.01
CA ASP A 307 7.58 0.19 -23.15
C ASP A 307 8.16 1.61 -23.22
N LYS A 308 8.33 2.14 -24.43
CA LYS A 308 8.94 3.47 -24.62
C LYS A 308 7.88 4.56 -24.63
N THR A 309 6.85 4.38 -25.44
CA THR A 309 5.82 5.39 -25.69
C THR A 309 4.80 5.35 -24.55
N GLY A 310 4.57 6.47 -23.87
CA GLY A 310 3.65 6.51 -22.72
C GLY A 310 4.19 5.91 -21.42
N THR A 311 5.41 5.38 -21.40
CA THR A 311 6.07 4.83 -20.19
C THR A 311 7.43 5.51 -19.91
N ILE A 312 8.43 5.33 -20.78
CA ILE A 312 9.71 6.06 -20.66
C ILE A 312 9.55 7.52 -21.12
N THR A 313 8.71 7.72 -22.13
CA THR A 313 8.40 9.02 -22.71
C THR A 313 6.92 9.33 -22.52
N LEU A 314 6.55 10.60 -22.54
CA LEU A 314 5.15 11.05 -22.38
C LEU A 314 4.21 10.61 -23.54
N GLY A 315 4.71 9.87 -24.52
CA GLY A 315 3.93 9.34 -25.65
C GLY A 315 3.61 10.37 -26.74
N ASN A 316 3.50 11.63 -26.36
CA ASN A 316 3.10 12.73 -27.23
C ASN A 316 4.34 13.55 -27.63
N ARG A 317 4.51 13.82 -28.93
CA ARG A 317 5.58 14.69 -29.41
C ARG A 317 5.20 16.13 -29.07
N GLN A 318 6.02 16.79 -28.27
CA GLN A 318 5.87 18.21 -27.99
C GLN A 318 6.94 19.03 -28.71
N ALA A 319 6.58 20.25 -29.11
CA ALA A 319 7.56 21.23 -29.55
C ALA A 319 8.53 21.50 -28.39
N SER A 320 9.82 21.22 -28.60
CA SER A 320 10.84 21.32 -27.54
C SER A 320 11.72 22.56 -27.63
N ALA A 321 11.87 23.11 -28.84
CA ALA A 321 12.69 24.29 -29.10
C ALA A 321 12.28 24.94 -30.42
N PHE A 322 12.32 26.27 -30.47
CA PHE A 322 12.28 27.04 -31.69
C PHE A 322 13.71 27.33 -32.15
N LEU A 323 14.10 26.82 -33.31
CA LEU A 323 15.45 26.97 -33.86
C LEU A 323 15.43 27.96 -35.03
N PRO A 324 15.62 29.27 -34.79
CA PRO A 324 15.58 30.27 -35.86
C PRO A 324 16.77 30.17 -36.81
N ALA A 325 16.50 30.40 -38.09
CA ALA A 325 17.54 30.58 -39.10
C ALA A 325 18.29 31.91 -38.87
N ARG A 326 19.50 32.04 -39.45
CA ARG A 326 20.30 33.27 -39.33
C ARG A 326 19.51 34.49 -39.80
N GLY A 327 19.45 35.51 -38.94
CA GLY A 327 18.74 36.75 -39.22
C GLY A 327 17.26 36.75 -38.83
N VAL A 328 16.76 35.69 -38.20
CA VAL A 328 15.38 35.61 -37.67
C VAL A 328 15.41 35.59 -36.14
N GLU A 329 14.59 36.39 -35.50
CA GLU A 329 14.41 36.33 -34.05
C GLU A 329 13.51 35.14 -33.67
N GLU A 330 13.85 34.46 -32.57
CA GLU A 330 13.07 33.31 -32.06
C GLU A 330 11.60 33.66 -31.83
N ARG A 331 11.33 34.88 -31.35
CA ARG A 331 9.97 35.38 -31.11
C ARG A 331 9.15 35.48 -32.39
N THR A 332 9.73 35.99 -33.47
CA THR A 332 9.09 36.09 -34.78
C THR A 332 8.80 34.70 -35.35
N LEU A 333 9.71 33.75 -35.15
CA LEU A 333 9.50 32.36 -35.59
C LEU A 333 8.37 31.69 -34.79
N ALA A 334 8.33 31.88 -33.47
CA ALA A 334 7.26 31.36 -32.62
C ALA A 334 5.88 31.98 -32.95
N ASP A 335 5.84 33.27 -33.29
CA ASP A 335 4.65 33.97 -33.78
C ASP A 335 4.09 33.32 -35.06
N ALA A 336 4.94 33.14 -36.06
CA ALA A 336 4.54 32.54 -37.32
C ALA A 336 4.15 31.06 -37.17
N ALA A 337 4.89 30.31 -36.34
CA ALA A 337 4.58 28.91 -36.04
C ALA A 337 3.22 28.75 -35.35
N GLN A 338 2.88 29.63 -34.40
CA GLN A 338 1.56 29.61 -33.77
C GLN A 338 0.46 29.88 -34.80
N LEU A 339 0.58 30.95 -35.59
CA LEU A 339 -0.44 31.35 -36.56
C LEU A 339 -0.68 30.27 -37.63
N SER A 340 0.38 29.59 -38.08
CA SER A 340 0.28 28.49 -39.04
C SER A 340 -0.28 27.21 -38.44
N SER A 341 -0.06 26.96 -37.15
CA SER A 341 -0.58 25.78 -36.44
C SER A 341 -2.00 25.95 -35.91
N LEU A 342 -2.60 27.16 -35.99
CA LEU A 342 -3.97 27.42 -35.51
C LEU A 342 -5.03 26.56 -36.20
N ALA A 343 -4.80 26.21 -37.47
CA ALA A 343 -5.69 25.34 -38.25
C ALA A 343 -5.28 23.86 -38.20
N ASP A 344 -4.18 23.54 -37.51
CA ASP A 344 -3.66 22.18 -37.38
C ASP A 344 -4.17 21.56 -36.07
N GLU A 345 -5.26 20.80 -36.19
CA GLU A 345 -5.89 20.11 -35.05
C GLU A 345 -5.15 18.83 -34.62
N THR A 346 -3.99 18.51 -35.22
CA THR A 346 -3.18 17.35 -34.79
C THR A 346 -2.46 17.62 -33.46
N PRO A 347 -2.09 16.56 -32.70
CA PRO A 347 -1.31 16.70 -31.46
C PRO A 347 -0.01 17.50 -31.65
N GLU A 348 0.64 17.37 -32.80
CA GLU A 348 1.84 18.10 -33.16
C GLU A 348 1.59 19.60 -33.42
N GLY A 349 0.47 19.96 -34.06
CA GLY A 349 0.04 21.35 -34.24
C GLY A 349 -0.33 22.02 -32.91
N ALA A 350 -1.12 21.31 -32.09
CA ALA A 350 -1.51 21.75 -30.74
C ALA A 350 -0.31 21.96 -29.81
N ALA A 351 0.73 21.12 -29.91
CA ALA A 351 1.94 21.25 -29.09
C ALA A 351 2.72 22.55 -29.36
N SER A 352 2.73 23.02 -30.61
CA SER A 352 3.39 24.27 -31.00
C SER A 352 2.64 25.50 -30.48
N TRP A 353 1.31 25.42 -30.40
CA TRP A 353 0.45 26.44 -29.78
C TRP A 353 0.60 26.47 -28.25
N CYS A 354 0.57 25.30 -27.61
CA CYS A 354 0.65 25.16 -26.16
C CYS A 354 2.00 25.67 -25.61
N TRP A 355 3.13 25.33 -26.25
CA TRP A 355 4.47 25.72 -25.77
C TRP A 355 4.68 27.24 -25.69
N ARG A 356 4.11 28.00 -26.65
CA ARG A 356 4.17 29.47 -26.63
C ARG A 356 3.37 30.07 -25.46
N ASN A 357 2.16 29.56 -25.22
CA ASN A 357 1.34 30.01 -24.10
C ASN A 357 1.93 29.58 -22.75
N SER A 358 2.51 28.38 -22.65
CA SER A 358 3.22 27.92 -21.46
C SER A 358 4.49 28.72 -21.19
N ALA A 359 5.25 29.15 -22.21
CA ALA A 359 6.40 30.04 -22.03
C ALA A 359 5.99 31.43 -21.51
N LEU A 360 4.84 31.94 -21.93
CA LEU A 360 4.23 33.18 -21.41
C LEU A 360 3.73 33.02 -19.96
N ILE A 361 3.16 31.87 -19.61
CA ILE A 361 2.65 31.57 -18.25
C ILE A 361 3.81 31.27 -17.27
N CYS A 362 4.82 30.50 -17.68
CA CYS A 362 6.02 30.23 -16.88
C CYS A 362 6.87 31.49 -16.66
N ALA A 363 6.95 32.40 -17.64
CA ALA A 363 7.65 33.67 -17.46
C ALA A 363 7.03 34.55 -16.35
N ASN A 364 5.71 34.45 -16.13
CA ASN A 364 5.02 35.19 -15.05
C ASN A 364 4.96 34.45 -13.71
N ALA A 365 5.14 33.12 -13.67
CA ALA A 365 5.03 32.32 -12.44
C ALA A 365 6.38 31.92 -11.79
N ILE A 366 7.51 32.01 -12.50
CA ILE A 366 8.81 31.49 -12.02
C ILE A 366 9.60 32.49 -11.15
N CYS A 367 9.09 33.69 -10.87
CA CYS A 367 9.75 34.61 -9.95
C CYS A 367 9.33 34.34 -8.49
N SER A 368 9.78 33.23 -7.87
CA SER A 368 10.23 33.23 -6.46
C SER A 368 10.66 31.90 -5.81
N ARG A 369 10.37 30.68 -6.31
CA ARG A 369 10.55 29.48 -5.44
C ARG A 369 11.06 28.14 -6.02
N CYS A 370 11.59 28.07 -7.23
CA CYS A 370 12.13 26.80 -7.76
C CYS A 370 13.57 26.93 -8.29
N THR A 371 14.54 26.96 -7.38
CA THR A 371 15.92 26.52 -7.66
C THR A 371 16.32 25.48 -6.61
N PRO A 372 16.29 24.17 -6.92
CA PRO A 372 17.06 23.21 -6.13
C PRO A 372 18.55 23.34 -6.49
N PRO A 373 19.49 23.24 -5.53
CA PRO A 373 20.91 23.31 -5.83
C PRO A 373 21.33 22.03 -6.57
N LEU A 374 21.68 22.17 -7.85
CA LEU A 374 22.36 21.14 -8.61
C LEU A 374 23.76 20.92 -8.00
N SER A 375 23.93 19.81 -7.28
CA SER A 375 25.27 19.32 -6.89
C SER A 375 25.98 18.70 -8.10
N PRO A 376 27.24 19.04 -8.40
CA PRO A 376 27.97 18.43 -9.51
C PRO A 376 28.40 17.00 -9.17
N LEU A 377 28.05 16.04 -10.03
CA LEU A 377 28.56 14.66 -10.01
C LEU A 377 30.10 14.66 -10.20
N PRO A 378 30.85 13.83 -9.44
CA PRO A 378 32.30 13.76 -9.59
C PRO A 378 32.67 13.06 -10.91
N ARG A 379 33.42 13.76 -11.76
CA ARG A 379 34.15 13.18 -12.90
C ARG A 379 35.15 12.15 -12.37
N LYS A 380 34.95 10.85 -12.69
CA LYS A 380 36.02 9.86 -12.61
C LYS A 380 37.12 10.27 -13.60
N ARG A 381 38.30 10.63 -13.09
CA ARG A 381 39.54 10.65 -13.87
C ARG A 381 40.06 9.21 -13.93
N GLY A 382 40.43 8.77 -15.14
CA GLY A 382 41.36 7.66 -15.32
C GLY A 382 42.77 8.08 -14.96
#